data_AF-A0A2D5V6U9-F1
#
_entry.id   AF-A0A2D5V6U9-F1
#
_cell.length_a   1.000
_cell.length_b   1.000
_cell.length_c   1.000
_cell.angle_alpha   90.00
_cell.angle_beta   90.00
_cell.angle_gamma   90.00
#
_symmetry.space_group_name_H-M   'P 1'
#
loop_
_entity.id
_entity.type
_entity.pdbx_description
1 polymer ?
#
loop_
_entity_poly.entity_id
_entity_poly.type
_entity_poly.pdbx_seq_one_letter_code
_entity_poly.pdbx_strand_id
1 'polypeptide(L)'
;MNDGLNFKLDNKAGEILREWWVGLENNKGDRAALQRCGEPLDAAFVPAYHWLFYKLSEQFSAEKGRKLRERILCVAPLVAAVKWQGGQDSGSGKSLPVQMASPLKGRQSAVSDLRFRRLLQCQSRDDLFPHLRRVIRLLDKRVDIYHLADDVYWWGDHRKRDWAHGYYQT
;
A
#
# COMPACT_ATOMS: atom_id res chain seq x y z
N MET A 1 25.62 -0.42 -6.98
CA MET A 1 24.72 0.02 -5.89
C MET A 1 23.46 -0.82 -6.02
N ASN A 2 23.10 -1.58 -4.98
CA ASN A 2 21.83 -2.32 -4.99
C ASN A 2 20.71 -1.30 -4.77
N ASP A 3 20.31 -0.61 -5.85
CA ASP A 3 19.11 0.24 -5.85
C ASP A 3 17.89 -0.69 -5.91
N GLY A 4 17.66 -1.36 -4.77
CA GLY A 4 16.48 -2.19 -4.56
C GLY A 4 15.23 -1.30 -4.60
N LEU A 5 14.20 -1.77 -5.30
CA LEU A 5 12.93 -1.06 -5.42
C LEU A 5 12.37 -0.75 -4.03
N ASN A 6 12.17 0.53 -3.73
CA ASN A 6 11.60 1.00 -2.46
C ASN A 6 10.83 2.29 -2.72
N PHE A 7 9.61 2.35 -2.19
CA PHE A 7 8.66 3.42 -2.42
C PHE A 7 8.84 4.66 -1.53
N LYS A 8 9.96 4.84 -0.82
CA LYS A 8 10.25 6.10 -0.10
C LYS A 8 10.10 7.33 -1.01
N LEU A 9 9.70 8.45 -0.42
CA LEU A 9 9.39 9.71 -1.10
C LEU A 9 10.55 10.24 -1.97
N ASP A 10 11.78 10.05 -1.54
CA ASP A 10 13.02 10.49 -2.18
C ASP A 10 13.58 9.49 -3.21
N ASN A 11 12.88 8.38 -3.44
CA ASN A 11 13.28 7.35 -4.39
C ASN A 11 12.46 7.40 -5.68
N LYS A 12 13.06 6.92 -6.78
CA LYS A 12 12.43 6.88 -8.09
C LYS A 12 11.12 6.09 -8.12
N ALA A 13 11.01 4.99 -7.37
CA ALA A 13 9.76 4.23 -7.26
C ALA A 13 8.66 5.01 -6.51
N GLY A 14 9.03 5.81 -5.50
CA GLY A 14 8.11 6.70 -4.79
C GLY A 14 7.59 7.82 -5.69
N GLU A 15 8.45 8.42 -6.51
CA GLU A 15 8.03 9.41 -7.53
C GLU A 15 6.99 8.82 -8.47
N ILE A 16 7.25 7.63 -9.04
CA ILE A 16 6.35 6.93 -9.96
C ILE A 16 5.02 6.59 -9.28
N LEU A 17 5.06 6.08 -8.05
CA LEU A 17 3.86 5.75 -7.29
C LEU A 17 2.99 6.98 -7.05
N ARG A 18 3.61 8.11 -6.71
CA ARG A 18 2.92 9.38 -6.48
C ARG A 18 2.30 9.91 -7.76
N GLU A 19 3.07 9.95 -8.85
CA GLU A 19 2.58 10.38 -10.17
C GLU A 19 1.35 9.57 -10.59
N TRP A 20 1.45 8.24 -10.47
CA TRP A 20 0.34 7.34 -10.74
C TRP A 20 -0.89 7.62 -9.87
N TRP A 21 -0.70 7.70 -8.56
CA TRP A 21 -1.80 7.88 -7.61
C TRP A 21 -2.50 9.24 -7.78
N VAL A 22 -1.75 10.29 -8.07
CA VAL A 22 -2.29 11.61 -8.43
C VAL A 22 -3.04 11.52 -9.75
N GLY A 23 -2.47 10.86 -10.76
CA GLY A 23 -3.09 10.68 -12.07
C GLY A 23 -4.47 10.01 -12.03
N LEU A 24 -4.72 9.15 -11.03
CA LEU A 24 -6.03 8.53 -10.80
C LEU A 24 -7.16 9.54 -10.49
N GLU A 25 -6.85 10.77 -10.06
CA GLU A 25 -7.87 11.83 -9.91
C GLU A 25 -8.47 12.25 -11.26
N ASN A 26 -7.66 12.22 -12.32
CA ASN A 26 -8.09 12.51 -13.69
C ASN A 26 -8.70 11.27 -14.38
N ASN A 27 -8.52 10.08 -13.81
CA ASN A 27 -9.09 8.83 -14.31
C ASN A 27 -9.94 8.13 -13.22
N LYS A 28 -11.08 8.76 -12.90
CA LYS A 28 -12.01 8.29 -11.84
C LYS A 28 -12.59 6.91 -12.13
N GLY A 29 -12.72 6.53 -13.39
CA GLY A 29 -13.21 5.21 -13.82
C GLY A 29 -12.26 4.10 -13.38
N ASP A 30 -10.99 4.20 -13.76
CA ASP A 30 -9.96 3.23 -13.37
C ASP A 30 -9.72 3.24 -11.86
N ARG A 31 -9.76 4.41 -11.22
CA ARG A 31 -9.69 4.50 -9.77
C ARG A 31 -10.81 3.70 -9.12
N ALA A 32 -12.05 3.87 -9.57
CA ALA A 32 -13.19 3.15 -9.04
C ALA A 32 -13.11 1.64 -9.32
N ALA A 33 -12.59 1.23 -10.48
CA ALA A 33 -12.34 -0.16 -10.80
C ALA A 33 -11.32 -0.80 -9.84
N LEU A 34 -10.15 -0.15 -9.63
CA LEU A 34 -9.13 -0.60 -8.67
C LEU A 34 -9.67 -0.66 -7.23
N GLN A 35 -10.46 0.33 -6.82
CA GLN A 35 -11.09 0.31 -5.49
C GLN A 35 -12.04 -0.88 -5.31
N ARG A 36 -12.68 -1.35 -6.38
CA ARG A 36 -13.65 -2.45 -6.34
C ARG A 36 -13.02 -3.85 -6.37
N CYS A 37 -11.76 -3.99 -6.79
CA CYS A 37 -11.04 -5.28 -6.78
C CYS A 37 -11.24 -6.06 -5.47
N GLY A 38 -11.87 -7.23 -5.52
CA GLY A 38 -12.06 -8.11 -4.37
C GLY A 38 -10.81 -8.93 -4.04
N GLU A 39 -10.02 -9.23 -5.07
CA GLU A 39 -8.77 -9.97 -5.00
C GLU A 39 -7.67 -9.26 -5.82
N PRO A 40 -6.38 -9.58 -5.59
CA PRO A 40 -5.28 -8.94 -6.32
C PRO A 40 -5.37 -9.12 -7.84
N LEU A 41 -5.82 -10.29 -8.32
CA LEU A 41 -5.87 -10.60 -9.75
C LEU A 41 -6.82 -9.67 -10.51
N ASP A 42 -7.89 -9.18 -9.88
CA ASP A 42 -8.82 -8.22 -10.49
C ASP A 42 -8.11 -6.98 -11.04
N ALA A 43 -7.00 -6.57 -10.42
CA ALA A 43 -6.23 -5.40 -10.83
C ALA A 43 -5.62 -5.57 -12.22
N ALA A 44 -5.33 -6.81 -12.65
CA ALA A 44 -4.79 -7.10 -13.97
C ALA A 44 -5.73 -6.68 -15.10
N PHE A 45 -7.03 -6.51 -14.82
CA PHE A 45 -8.04 -6.10 -15.79
C PHE A 45 -8.27 -4.59 -15.83
N VAL A 46 -7.49 -3.79 -15.08
CA VAL A 46 -7.63 -2.33 -15.05
C VAL A 46 -6.44 -1.65 -15.75
N PRO A 47 -6.67 -0.78 -16.76
CA PRO A 47 -5.58 -0.12 -17.50
C PRO A 47 -4.58 0.63 -16.61
N ALA A 48 -5.07 1.36 -15.60
CA ALA A 48 -4.19 2.08 -14.68
C ALA A 48 -3.19 1.20 -13.92
N TYR A 49 -3.48 -0.09 -13.67
CA TYR A 49 -2.49 -1.02 -13.09
C TYR A 49 -1.29 -1.20 -14.01
N HIS A 50 -1.54 -1.40 -15.30
CA HIS A 50 -0.50 -1.67 -16.29
C HIS A 50 0.46 -0.50 -16.43
N TRP A 51 -0.06 0.73 -16.38
CA TRP A 51 0.80 1.93 -16.38
C TRP A 51 1.82 1.88 -15.24
N LEU A 52 1.38 1.62 -14.01
CA LEU A 52 2.26 1.56 -12.85
C LEU A 52 3.28 0.43 -12.98
N PHE A 53 2.81 -0.76 -13.37
CA PHE A 53 3.68 -1.92 -13.56
C PHE A 53 4.77 -1.65 -14.61
N TYR A 54 4.41 -1.14 -15.79
CA TYR A 54 5.36 -0.87 -16.85
C TYR A 54 6.37 0.20 -16.48
N LYS A 55 5.91 1.32 -15.88
CA LYS A 55 6.81 2.39 -15.42
C LYS A 55 7.82 1.92 -14.39
N LEU A 56 7.40 1.09 -13.42
CA LEU A 56 8.33 0.48 -12.47
C LEU A 56 9.28 -0.51 -13.16
N SER A 57 8.80 -1.32 -14.11
CA SER A 57 9.63 -2.30 -14.80
C SER A 57 10.71 -1.68 -15.68
N GLU A 58 10.43 -0.52 -16.29
CA GLU A 58 11.40 0.26 -17.08
C GLU A 58 12.58 0.73 -16.22
N GLN A 59 12.31 1.11 -14.97
CA GLN A 59 13.32 1.67 -14.06
C GLN A 59 14.04 0.60 -13.23
N PHE A 60 13.37 -0.50 -12.90
CA PHE A 60 13.87 -1.52 -11.96
C PHE A 60 13.99 -2.89 -12.63
N SER A 61 14.86 -3.00 -13.63
CA SER A 61 15.08 -4.23 -14.42
C SER A 61 15.64 -5.42 -13.62
N ALA A 62 16.26 -5.17 -12.45
CA ALA A 62 16.83 -6.23 -11.61
C ALA A 62 15.76 -7.10 -10.93
N GLU A 63 14.54 -6.59 -10.77
CA GLU A 63 13.44 -7.36 -10.20
C GLU A 63 12.78 -8.19 -11.30
N LYS A 64 13.09 -9.51 -11.33
CA LYS A 64 12.49 -10.48 -12.25
C LYS A 64 10.98 -10.18 -12.43
N GLY A 65 10.58 -9.74 -13.62
CA GLY A 65 9.30 -9.06 -13.86
C GLY A 65 8.05 -9.79 -13.37
N ARG A 66 8.10 -11.11 -13.16
CA ARG A 66 7.05 -11.88 -12.48
C ARG A 66 6.81 -11.44 -11.04
N LYS A 67 7.87 -11.28 -10.23
CA LYS A 67 7.74 -10.87 -8.81
C LYS A 67 7.20 -9.45 -8.71
N LEU A 68 7.71 -8.54 -9.55
CA LEU A 68 7.19 -7.18 -9.64
C LEU A 68 5.70 -7.20 -9.98
N ARG A 69 5.31 -7.94 -11.02
CA ARG A 69 3.91 -8.07 -11.46
C ARG A 69 3.00 -8.53 -10.33
N GLU A 70 3.33 -9.65 -9.67
CA GLU A 70 2.56 -10.24 -8.57
C GLU A 70 2.41 -9.27 -7.39
N ARG A 71 3.48 -8.56 -7.02
CA ARG A 71 3.43 -7.60 -5.92
C ARG A 71 2.61 -6.35 -6.24
N ILE A 72 2.73 -5.81 -7.46
CA ILE A 72 1.97 -4.62 -7.87
C ILE A 72 0.46 -4.92 -7.99
N LEU A 73 0.06 -6.16 -8.27
CA LEU A 73 -1.36 -6.57 -8.24
C LEU A 73 -1.99 -6.35 -6.85
N CYS A 74 -1.21 -6.51 -5.78
CA CYS A 74 -1.66 -6.20 -4.43
C CYS A 74 -1.56 -4.69 -4.11
N VAL A 75 -0.45 -4.05 -4.49
CA VAL A 75 -0.17 -2.64 -4.15
C VAL A 75 -1.18 -1.70 -4.80
N ALA A 76 -1.44 -1.83 -6.10
CA ALA A 76 -2.22 -0.85 -6.85
C ALA A 76 -3.66 -0.70 -6.28
N PRO A 77 -4.47 -1.75 -6.07
CA PRO A 77 -5.81 -1.58 -5.50
C PRO A 77 -5.82 -0.97 -4.10
N LEU A 78 -4.84 -1.31 -3.27
CA LEU A 78 -4.73 -0.79 -1.90
C LEU A 78 -4.39 0.70 -1.90
N VAL A 79 -3.41 1.12 -2.70
CA VAL A 79 -3.03 2.54 -2.81
C VAL A 79 -4.14 3.36 -3.48
N ALA A 80 -4.80 2.84 -4.51
CA ALA A 80 -5.95 3.50 -5.15
C ALA A 80 -7.13 3.73 -4.19
N ALA A 81 -7.26 2.91 -3.15
CA ALA A 81 -8.27 3.05 -2.11
C ALA A 81 -7.97 4.17 -1.09
N VAL A 82 -6.74 4.66 -1.04
CA VAL A 82 -6.36 5.83 -0.22
C VAL A 82 -6.97 7.09 -0.83
N LYS A 83 -7.52 7.97 0.00
CA LYS A 83 -8.17 9.22 -0.42
C LYS A 83 -7.11 10.28 -0.71
N TRP A 84 -7.20 10.92 -1.88
CA TRP A 84 -6.44 12.12 -2.19
C TRP A 84 -6.89 13.28 -1.29
N GLN A 85 -5.93 13.99 -0.69
CA GLN A 85 -6.22 15.07 0.27
C GLN A 85 -6.01 16.48 -0.31
N GLY A 86 -5.83 16.63 -1.62
CA GLY A 86 -5.78 17.95 -2.27
C GLY A 86 -4.45 18.70 -2.11
N GLY A 87 -3.42 18.10 -1.53
CA GLY A 87 -2.11 18.72 -1.29
C GLY A 87 -0.95 17.85 -1.79
N GLN A 88 0.29 18.34 -1.67
CA GLN A 88 1.48 17.58 -2.08
C GLN A 88 1.74 16.33 -1.23
N ASP A 89 1.12 16.26 -0.05
CA ASP A 89 1.37 15.25 0.97
C ASP A 89 0.67 13.93 0.64
N SER A 90 1.49 12.91 0.41
CA SER A 90 1.07 11.55 0.07
C SER A 90 0.72 10.70 1.30
N GLY A 91 0.59 11.33 2.48
CA GLY A 91 0.44 10.61 3.74
C GLY A 91 0.74 11.42 4.99
N SER A 92 0.63 10.75 6.13
CA SER A 92 0.95 11.32 7.45
C SER A 92 2.44 11.32 7.78
N GLY A 93 3.29 10.70 6.93
CA GLY A 93 4.71 10.44 7.22
C GLY A 93 4.94 9.36 8.30
N LYS A 94 3.87 8.90 8.98
CA LYS A 94 3.94 7.82 9.97
C LYS A 94 3.85 6.46 9.29
N SER A 95 4.51 5.45 9.84
CA SER A 95 4.35 4.08 9.37
C SER A 95 2.91 3.58 9.59
N LEU A 96 2.49 2.62 8.75
CA LEU A 96 1.17 2.03 8.82
C LEU A 96 0.82 1.41 10.21
N PRO A 97 1.69 0.63 10.89
CA PRO A 97 1.42 0.13 12.24
C PRO A 97 1.22 1.23 13.29
N VAL A 98 1.97 2.34 13.23
CA VAL A 98 1.80 3.49 14.13
C VAL A 98 0.44 4.16 13.91
N GLN A 99 0.01 4.30 12.65
CA GLN A 99 -1.32 4.81 12.32
C GLN A 99 -2.43 3.89 12.84
N MET A 100 -2.22 2.57 12.82
CA MET A 100 -3.17 1.59 13.35
C MET A 100 -3.33 1.67 14.87
N ALA A 101 -2.22 1.86 15.60
CA ALA A 101 -2.22 1.96 17.05
C ALA A 101 -2.73 3.32 17.56
N SER A 102 -2.61 4.38 16.75
CA SER A 102 -3.05 5.73 17.12
C SER A 102 -4.57 5.79 17.40
N PRO A 103 -5.01 6.59 18.38
CA PRO A 103 -6.43 6.81 18.66
C PRO A 103 -7.18 7.40 17.47
N LEU A 104 -8.42 6.94 17.25
CA LEU A 104 -9.29 7.47 16.19
C LEU A 104 -10.75 7.31 16.57
N LYS A 105 -11.56 8.36 16.38
CA LYS A 105 -13.03 8.36 16.60
C LYS A 105 -13.45 7.78 17.97
N GLY A 106 -12.80 8.25 19.04
CA GLY A 106 -13.09 7.85 20.42
C GLY A 106 -12.62 6.43 20.80
N ARG A 107 -11.89 5.74 19.91
CA ARG A 107 -11.21 4.47 20.23
C ARG A 107 -9.79 4.75 20.67
N GLN A 108 -9.30 3.95 21.62
CA GLN A 108 -7.91 3.97 22.07
C GLN A 108 -6.92 3.64 20.94
N SER A 109 -7.33 2.81 19.98
CA SER A 109 -6.61 2.59 18.72
C SER A 109 -7.57 2.48 17.53
N ALA A 110 -7.14 2.94 16.35
CA ALA A 110 -7.92 2.83 15.12
C ALA A 110 -8.15 1.37 14.71
N VAL A 111 -7.14 0.52 14.94
CA VAL A 111 -7.17 -0.93 14.76
C VAL A 111 -6.83 -1.58 16.10
N SER A 112 -7.74 -2.38 16.65
CA SER A 112 -7.52 -3.14 17.88
C SER A 112 -6.38 -4.16 17.77
N ASP A 113 -5.71 -4.48 18.89
CA ASP A 113 -4.63 -5.47 18.98
C ASP A 113 -4.98 -6.81 18.33
N LEU A 114 -6.18 -7.35 18.61
CA LEU A 114 -6.64 -8.61 18.00
C LEU A 114 -6.67 -8.57 16.46
N ARG A 115 -7.08 -7.44 15.86
CA ARG A 115 -7.13 -7.29 14.40
C ARG A 115 -5.73 -7.08 13.84
N PHE A 116 -4.88 -6.37 14.56
CA PHE A 116 -3.49 -6.20 14.21
C PHE A 116 -2.73 -7.53 14.18
N ARG A 117 -2.86 -8.38 15.22
CA ARG A 117 -2.25 -9.72 15.24
C ARG A 117 -2.69 -10.61 14.08
N ARG A 118 -3.95 -10.51 13.64
CA ARG A 118 -4.44 -11.22 12.44
C ARG A 118 -3.72 -10.79 11.17
N LEU A 119 -3.32 -9.52 11.05
CA LEU A 119 -2.51 -9.06 9.93
C LEU A 119 -1.13 -9.74 9.96
N LEU A 120 -0.47 -9.78 11.12
CA LEU A 120 0.85 -10.42 11.27
C LEU A 120 0.82 -11.93 10.98
N GLN A 121 -0.32 -12.59 11.19
CA GLN A 121 -0.52 -14.00 10.88
C GLN A 121 -0.63 -14.30 9.37
N CYS A 122 -0.88 -13.29 8.53
CA CYS A 122 -0.99 -13.46 7.07
C CYS A 122 0.37 -13.88 6.48
N GLN A 123 0.42 -15.04 5.82
CA GLN A 123 1.67 -15.60 5.27
C GLN A 123 2.00 -14.98 3.91
N SER A 124 1.00 -14.72 3.09
CA SER A 124 1.16 -14.12 1.77
C SER A 124 0.54 -12.72 1.68
N ARG A 125 0.84 -12.03 0.58
CA ARG A 125 0.23 -10.73 0.23
C ARG A 125 -1.24 -10.90 -0.12
N ASP A 126 -1.60 -12.03 -0.74
CA ASP A 126 -2.97 -12.38 -1.11
C ASP A 126 -3.83 -12.58 0.15
N ASP A 127 -3.28 -13.24 1.19
CA ASP A 127 -3.94 -13.36 2.49
C ASP A 127 -4.10 -11.99 3.17
N LEU A 128 -3.05 -11.15 3.10
CA LEU A 128 -3.02 -9.83 3.72
C LEU A 128 -4.02 -8.85 3.07
N PHE A 129 -4.17 -8.93 1.75
CA PHE A 129 -4.93 -7.99 0.91
C PHE A 129 -6.35 -7.70 1.43
N PRO A 130 -7.23 -8.69 1.67
CA PRO A 130 -8.59 -8.42 2.16
C PRO A 130 -8.62 -7.83 3.58
N HIS A 131 -7.60 -8.09 4.40
CA HIS A 131 -7.49 -7.47 5.72
C HIS A 131 -7.04 -6.02 5.61
N LEU A 132 -6.06 -5.72 4.76
CA LEU A 132 -5.59 -4.35 4.53
C LEU A 132 -6.66 -3.46 3.91
N ARG A 133 -7.48 -3.97 2.99
CA ARG A 133 -8.65 -3.25 2.46
C ARG A 133 -9.58 -2.76 3.59
N ARG A 134 -9.77 -3.58 4.64
CA ARG A 134 -10.58 -3.22 5.81
C ARG A 134 -9.87 -2.19 6.69
N VAL A 135 -8.57 -2.36 6.93
CA VAL A 135 -7.76 -1.44 7.72
C VAL A 135 -7.74 -0.03 7.11
N ILE A 136 -7.54 0.08 5.80
CA ILE A 136 -7.56 1.38 5.10
C ILE A 136 -8.91 2.08 5.32
N ARG A 137 -10.02 1.35 5.31
CA ARG A 137 -11.35 1.92 5.63
C ARG A 137 -11.48 2.35 7.09
N LEU A 138 -10.91 1.58 8.04
CA LEU A 138 -10.89 1.94 9.46
C LEU A 138 -10.08 3.22 9.70
N LEU A 139 -9.04 3.45 8.92
CA LEU A 139 -8.21 4.66 8.93
C LEU A 139 -8.81 5.79 8.07
N ASP A 140 -10.11 5.76 7.78
CA ASP A 140 -10.83 6.75 6.96
C ASP A 140 -10.20 7.01 5.58
N LYS A 141 -9.54 5.98 5.02
CA LYS A 141 -8.77 6.05 3.77
C LYS A 141 -7.63 7.08 3.82
N ARG A 142 -7.19 7.48 5.01
CA ARG A 142 -6.06 8.40 5.24
C ARG A 142 -4.86 7.59 5.69
N VAL A 143 -4.17 7.00 4.72
CA VAL A 143 -2.98 6.18 4.93
C VAL A 143 -1.83 6.78 4.13
N ASP A 144 -0.61 6.61 4.62
CA ASP A 144 0.59 6.99 3.89
C ASP A 144 0.86 6.01 2.75
N ILE A 145 0.79 6.49 1.50
CA ILE A 145 0.86 5.60 0.34
C ILE A 145 2.24 4.96 0.16
N TYR A 146 3.30 5.63 0.61
CA TYR A 146 4.68 5.15 0.46
C TYR A 146 4.92 3.99 1.40
N HIS A 147 4.61 4.17 2.69
CA HIS A 147 4.71 3.09 3.66
C HIS A 147 3.77 1.94 3.31
N LEU A 148 2.53 2.23 2.88
CA LEU A 148 1.59 1.18 2.45
C LEU A 148 2.15 0.37 1.28
N ALA A 149 2.67 1.04 0.24
CA ALA A 149 3.23 0.36 -0.92
C ALA A 149 4.46 -0.46 -0.53
N ASP A 150 5.38 0.11 0.23
CA ASP A 150 6.62 -0.56 0.64
C ASP A 150 6.36 -1.78 1.55
N ASP A 151 5.46 -1.65 2.52
CA ASP A 151 5.07 -2.73 3.42
C ASP A 151 4.41 -3.89 2.68
N VAL A 152 3.47 -3.60 1.77
CA VAL A 152 2.79 -4.63 0.96
C VAL A 152 3.78 -5.27 -0.02
N TYR A 153 4.60 -4.45 -0.68
CA TYR A 153 5.57 -4.92 -1.65
C TYR A 153 6.58 -5.90 -1.02
N TRP A 154 7.12 -5.54 0.14
CA TRP A 154 8.12 -6.32 0.86
C TRP A 154 7.55 -7.22 1.95
N TRP A 155 6.23 -7.47 1.96
CA TRP A 155 5.58 -8.30 2.97
C TRP A 155 6.30 -9.64 3.19
N GLY A 156 6.56 -9.95 4.45
CA GLY A 156 7.36 -11.08 4.92
C GLY A 156 7.78 -10.87 6.38
N ASP A 157 8.57 -11.79 6.93
CA ASP A 157 8.90 -11.80 8.37
C ASP A 157 9.60 -10.53 8.85
N HIS A 158 10.46 -9.93 8.03
CA HIS A 158 11.10 -8.66 8.36
C HIS A 158 10.04 -7.56 8.59
N ARG A 159 9.12 -7.37 7.63
CA ARG A 159 8.05 -6.37 7.75
C ARG A 159 7.10 -6.66 8.90
N LYS A 160 6.81 -7.94 9.17
CA LYS A 160 5.99 -8.33 10.33
C LYS A 160 6.64 -7.91 11.65
N ARG A 161 7.96 -8.06 11.79
CA ARG A 161 8.71 -7.59 12.98
C ARG A 161 8.67 -6.07 13.09
N ASP A 162 8.95 -5.36 12.00
CA ASP A 162 8.88 -3.89 11.96
C ASP A 162 7.48 -3.39 12.37
N TRP A 163 6.44 -4.07 11.89
CA TRP A 163 5.06 -3.77 12.26
C TRP A 163 4.78 -3.98 13.73
N ALA A 164 5.22 -5.11 14.31
CA ALA A 164 5.04 -5.37 15.73
C ALA A 164 5.71 -4.28 16.58
N HIS A 165 6.95 -3.89 16.24
CA HIS A 165 7.62 -2.79 16.93
C HIS A 165 6.84 -1.48 16.80
N GLY A 166 6.45 -1.08 15.59
CA GLY A 166 5.73 0.18 15.37
C GLY A 166 4.36 0.25 16.03
N TYR A 167 3.65 -0.87 16.17
CA TYR A 167 2.31 -0.89 16.77
C TYR A 167 2.35 -0.87 18.30
N TYR A 168 3.34 -1.54 18.92
CA TYR A 168 3.44 -1.64 20.39
C TYR A 168 4.34 -0.57 21.05
N GLN A 169 4.99 0.29 20.27
CA GLN A 169 5.78 1.43 20.78
C GLN A 169 4.94 2.68 21.08
N THR A 170 3.72 2.75 20.57
CA THR A 170 2.73 3.83 20.78
C THR A 170 1.92 3.64 22.05
#